data_AF-A0A7W3TP11-F1
#
_entry.id   AF-A0A7W3TP11-F1
#
_cell.length_a   1.000
_cell.length_b   1.000
_cell.length_c   1.000
_cell.angle_alpha   90.00
_cell.angle_beta   90.00
_cell.angle_gamma   90.00
#
_symmetry.space_group_name_H-M   'P 1'
#
loop_
_entity.id
_entity.type
_entity.pdbx_description
1 polymer ?
#
loop_
_entity_poly.entity_id
_entity_poly.type
_entity_poly.pdbx_seq_one_letter_code
_entity_poly.pdbx_strand_id
1 'polypeptide(L)'
;MLPDGFKWTKRSQYDEEGTAVVLGDVQVAMLLERVDGGWLARLNAHWGMDRPLVTRRCQSKATGTAGIEAWARRHEARLRAEAAAQARPVPRGRKLTP
;
A
#
# COMPACT_ATOMS: atom_id res chain seq x y z
N MET A 1 -11.88 -10.33 1.20
CA MET A 1 -11.41 -10.49 -0.18
C MET A 1 -11.06 -9.14 -0.78
N LEU A 2 -9.94 -9.10 -1.50
CA LEU A 2 -9.50 -7.96 -2.30
C LEU A 2 -10.34 -7.81 -3.58
N PRO A 3 -10.50 -6.58 -4.12
CA PRO A 3 -11.06 -6.37 -5.44
C PRO A 3 -10.15 -6.88 -6.56
N ASP A 4 -10.70 -7.04 -7.76
CA ASP A 4 -9.96 -7.46 -8.94
C ASP A 4 -8.76 -6.56 -9.24
N GLY A 5 -7.63 -7.19 -9.57
CA GLY A 5 -6.35 -6.54 -9.86
C GLY A 5 -5.51 -6.23 -8.62
N PHE A 6 -6.08 -6.29 -7.42
CA PHE A 6 -5.32 -6.20 -6.17
C PHE A 6 -4.82 -7.59 -5.78
N LYS A 7 -3.57 -7.68 -5.31
CA LYS A 7 -3.00 -8.93 -4.80
C LYS A 7 -2.24 -8.70 -3.51
N TRP A 8 -2.35 -9.69 -2.62
CA TRP A 8 -1.45 -9.82 -1.50
C TRP A 8 -0.09 -10.35 -1.99
N THR A 9 0.99 -9.83 -1.43
CA THR A 9 2.36 -10.25 -1.73
C THR A 9 3.25 -10.02 -0.52
N LYS A 10 4.53 -10.36 -0.65
CA LYS A 10 5.56 -10.04 0.34
C LYS A 10 5.95 -8.58 0.20
N ARG A 11 6.04 -7.86 1.32
CA ARG A 11 6.57 -6.49 1.33
C ARG A 11 8.08 -6.45 1.08
N SER A 12 8.81 -7.46 1.56
CA SER A 12 10.26 -7.59 1.39
C SER A 12 10.65 -9.07 1.24
N GLN A 13 11.88 -9.34 0.82
CA GLN A 13 12.41 -10.71 0.74
C GLN A 13 12.46 -11.43 2.10
N TYR A 14 12.44 -10.69 3.20
CA TYR A 14 12.48 -11.21 4.56
C TYR A 14 11.10 -11.31 5.21
N ASP A 15 10.05 -10.79 4.57
CA ASP A 15 8.71 -10.83 5.12
C ASP A 15 8.03 -12.16 4.77
N GLU A 16 7.13 -12.58 5.66
CA GLU A 16 6.15 -13.61 5.33
C GLU A 16 5.25 -13.18 4.18
N GLU A 17 4.66 -14.16 3.51
CA GLU A 17 3.63 -13.92 2.51
C GLU A 17 2.42 -13.19 3.11
N GLY A 18 1.83 -12.29 2.32
CA GLY A 18 0.62 -11.55 2.70
C GLY A 18 0.83 -10.32 3.58
N THR A 19 1.97 -9.65 3.46
CA THR A 19 2.31 -8.42 4.21
C THR A 19 2.16 -7.14 3.41
N ALA A 20 2.03 -7.21 2.08
CA ALA A 20 1.78 -6.05 1.22
C ALA A 20 0.58 -6.28 0.31
N VAL A 21 -0.17 -5.22 0.02
CA VAL A 21 -1.18 -5.20 -1.05
C VAL A 21 -0.67 -4.32 -2.18
N VAL A 22 -0.64 -4.88 -3.37
CA VAL A 22 -0.27 -4.16 -4.59
C VAL A 22 -1.43 -4.15 -5.58
N LEU A 23 -1.47 -3.11 -6.40
CA LEU A 23 -2.32 -2.97 -7.57
C LEU A 23 -1.41 -2.78 -8.79
N GLY A 24 -1.29 -3.81 -9.62
CA GLY A 24 -0.19 -3.90 -10.59
C GLY A 24 1.17 -3.92 -9.87
N ASP A 25 2.03 -2.97 -10.19
CA ASP A 25 3.35 -2.79 -9.57
C ASP A 25 3.36 -1.74 -8.44
N VAL A 26 2.19 -1.14 -8.13
CA VAL A 26 2.07 -0.09 -7.11
C VAL A 26 1.66 -0.70 -5.78
N GLN A 27 2.51 -0.57 -4.77
CA GLN A 27 2.18 -0.97 -3.41
C GLN A 27 1.28 0.07 -2.73
N VAL A 28 0.02 -0.30 -2.50
CA VAL A 28 -1.02 0.62 -1.98
C VAL A 28 -1.25 0.49 -0.47
N ALA A 29 -0.92 -0.65 0.13
CA ALA A 29 -0.99 -0.85 1.57
C ALA A 29 0.02 -1.91 2.04
N MET A 30 0.26 -1.95 3.35
CA MET A 30 1.07 -2.98 4.00
C MET A 30 0.66 -3.22 5.44
N LEU A 31 0.96 -4.43 5.92
CA LEU A 31 0.95 -4.82 7.31
C LEU A 31 2.38 -4.83 7.83
N LEU A 32 2.54 -4.30 9.03
CA LEU A 32 3.80 -4.25 9.75
C LEU A 32 3.57 -4.88 11.13
N GLU A 33 4.37 -5.88 11.45
CA GLU A 33 4.43 -6.40 12.81
C GLU A 33 5.17 -5.40 13.69
N ARG A 34 4.66 -5.19 14.91
CA ARG A 34 5.25 -4.34 15.91
C ARG A 34 6.05 -5.19 16.88
N VAL A 35 7.04 -4.56 17.53
CA VAL A 35 7.90 -5.22 18.53
C VAL A 35 7.11 -5.79 19.71
N ASP A 36 5.95 -5.22 20.03
CA ASP A 36 5.07 -5.68 21.10
C ASP A 36 4.09 -6.80 20.66
N GLY A 37 4.34 -7.46 19.53
CA GLY A 37 3.49 -8.52 18.97
C GLY A 37 2.17 -8.01 18.36
N GLY A 38 1.94 -6.70 18.37
CA GLY A 38 0.81 -6.07 17.71
C GLY A 38 1.04 -5.90 16.21
N TRP A 39 0.00 -5.47 15.49
CA TRP A 39 0.09 -5.21 14.06
C TRP A 39 -0.27 -3.75 13.73
N LEU A 40 0.25 -3.26 12.62
CA LEU A 40 -0.03 -1.93 12.09
C LEU A 40 -0.36 -2.04 10.60
N ALA A 41 -1.53 -1.57 10.20
CA ALA A 41 -1.85 -1.37 8.79
C ALA A 41 -1.39 0.03 8.38
N ARG A 42 -0.51 0.12 7.38
CA ARG A 42 -0.19 1.36 6.68
C ARG A 42 -0.98 1.41 5.38
N LEU A 43 -1.74 2.49 5.21
CA LEU A 43 -2.59 2.73 4.06
C LEU A 43 -1.97 3.82 3.16
N ASN A 44 -2.32 3.80 1.88
CA ASN A 44 -1.73 4.67 0.85
C ASN A 44 -0.20 4.59 0.83
N ALA A 45 0.34 3.38 0.84
CA ALA A 45 1.78 3.13 0.91
C ALA A 45 2.57 3.72 -0.29
N HIS A 46 1.88 3.97 -1.40
CA HIS A 46 2.41 4.58 -2.62
C HIS A 46 2.56 6.10 -2.54
N TRP A 47 2.01 6.74 -1.51
CA TRP A 47 2.15 8.19 -1.36
C TRP A 47 3.58 8.60 -1.00
N GLY A 48 4.00 9.75 -1.55
CA GLY A 48 5.25 10.41 -1.20
C GLY A 48 5.25 10.99 0.22
N MET A 49 6.42 11.45 0.65
CA MET A 49 6.64 12.00 2.00
C MET A 49 5.92 13.33 2.26
N ASP A 50 5.43 13.99 1.20
CA ASP A 50 4.62 15.21 1.25
C ASP A 50 3.20 14.96 1.75
N ARG A 51 2.77 13.69 1.82
CA ARG A 51 1.43 13.30 2.24
C ARG A 51 1.41 12.71 3.65
N PRO A 52 0.27 12.82 4.37
CA PRO A 52 0.15 12.24 5.71
C PRO A 52 0.40 10.74 5.72
N LEU A 53 1.17 10.29 6.71
CA LEU A 53 1.34 8.88 7.01
C LEU A 53 0.05 8.33 7.64
N VAL A 54 -0.71 7.53 6.89
CA VAL A 54 -1.97 6.94 7.38
C VAL A 54 -1.70 5.54 7.93
N THR A 55 -1.77 5.41 9.25
CA THR A 55 -1.62 4.13 9.95
C THR A 55 -2.81 3.82 10.84
N ARG A 56 -3.05 2.52 11.05
CA ARG A 56 -4.09 1.98 11.93
C ARG A 56 -3.53 0.82 12.73
N ARG A 57 -3.71 0.84 14.05
CA ARG A 57 -3.32 -0.28 14.92
C ARG A 57 -4.30 -1.43 14.74
N CYS A 58 -3.76 -2.63 14.67
CA CYS A 58 -4.50 -3.89 14.55
C CYS A 58 -4.07 -4.81 15.70
N GLN A 59 -4.97 -5.66 16.16
CA GLN A 59 -4.68 -6.60 17.23
C GLN A 59 -3.99 -7.87 16.71
N SER A 60 -4.11 -8.15 15.41
CA SER A 60 -3.55 -9.34 14.77
C SER A 60 -3.35 -9.15 13.27
N LYS A 61 -2.55 -10.02 12.64
CA LYS A 61 -2.40 -10.09 11.17
C LYS A 61 -3.77 -10.22 10.50
N ALA A 62 -4.61 -11.14 10.98
CA ALA A 62 -5.93 -11.41 10.42
C ALA A 62 -6.88 -10.18 10.46
N THR A 63 -6.93 -9.46 11.59
CA THR A 63 -7.73 -8.23 11.70
C THR A 63 -7.19 -7.12 10.81
N GLY A 64 -5.87 -7.02 10.69
CA GLY A 64 -5.20 -6.11 9.76
C GLY A 64 -5.53 -6.42 8.30
N THR A 65 -5.47 -7.69 7.90
CA THR A 65 -5.83 -8.16 6.55
C THR A 65 -7.27 -7.79 6.23
N ALA A 66 -8.23 -8.17 7.09
CA ALA A 66 -9.64 -7.87 6.89
C ALA A 66 -9.90 -6.35 6.78
N GLY A 67 -9.22 -5.56 7.61
CA GLY A 67 -9.30 -4.10 7.58
C GLY A 67 -8.78 -3.49 6.27
N ILE A 68 -7.62 -3.96 5.77
CA ILE A 68 -7.07 -3.52 4.50
C ILE A 68 -7.97 -3.92 3.33
N GLU A 69 -8.53 -5.12 3.33
CA GLU A 69 -9.46 -5.55 2.28
C GLU A 69 -10.74 -4.72 2.26
N ALA A 70 -11.31 -4.42 3.43
CA ALA A 70 -12.47 -3.54 3.56
C ALA A 70 -12.16 -2.12 3.07
N TRP A 71 -10.98 -1.60 3.42
CA TRP A 71 -10.51 -0.31 2.94
C TRP A 71 -10.28 -0.29 1.42
N ALA A 72 -9.64 -1.32 0.86
CA ALA A 72 -9.37 -1.43 -0.57
C ALA A 72 -10.68 -1.42 -1.38
N ARG A 73 -11.69 -2.18 -0.95
CA ARG A 73 -13.03 -2.15 -1.56
C ARG A 73 -13.69 -0.78 -1.47
N ARG A 74 -13.62 -0.13 -0.30
CA ARG A 74 -14.23 1.19 -0.09
C ARG A 74 -13.58 2.28 -0.96
N HIS A 75 -12.29 2.16 -1.25
CA HIS A 75 -11.51 3.19 -1.93
C HIS A 75 -11.00 2.75 -3.32
N GLU A 76 -11.59 1.70 -3.89
CA GLU A 76 -11.10 1.03 -5.10
C GLU A 76 -10.90 1.99 -6.27
N ALA A 77 -11.93 2.79 -6.61
CA ALA A 77 -11.89 3.74 -7.71
C ALA A 77 -10.75 4.76 -7.56
N ARG A 78 -10.56 5.30 -6.35
CA ARG A 78 -9.48 6.24 -6.03
C ARG A 78 -8.11 5.57 -6.16
N LEU A 79 -7.94 4.38 -5.60
CA LEU A 79 -6.67 3.65 -5.64
C LEU A 79 -6.27 3.31 -7.08
N ARG A 80 -7.23 2.93 -7.93
CA ARG A 80 -6.98 2.71 -9.35
C ARG A 80 -6.52 3.97 -10.06
N ALA A 81 -7.19 5.10 -9.84
CA ALA A 81 -6.79 6.38 -10.43
C ALA A 81 -5.38 6.82 -9.98
N GLU A 82 -5.09 6.70 -8.68
CA GLU A 82 -3.78 7.05 -8.13
C GLU A 82 -2.65 6.12 -8.63
N ALA A 83 -2.88 4.81 -8.69
CA ALA A 83 -1.90 3.85 -9.20
C ALA A 83 -1.62 4.06 -10.70
N ALA A 84 -2.65 4.32 -11.50
CA ALA A 84 -2.50 4.64 -12.92
C ALA A 84 -1.70 5.94 -13.14
N ALA A 85 -1.88 6.94 -12.28
CA ALA A 85 -1.11 8.18 -12.34
C ALA A 85 0.39 7.96 -12.05
N GLN A 86 0.74 7.03 -11.16
CA GLN A 86 2.13 6.69 -10.85
C GLN A 86 2.80 5.80 -11.90
N ALA A 87 2.03 4.92 -12.56
CA ALA A 87 2.52 4.10 -13.66
C ALA A 87 2.88 4.92 -14.91
N ARG A 88 2.39 6.16 -15.01
CA ARG A 88 2.71 7.04 -16.13
C ARG A 88 4.15 7.55 -15.98
N PRO A 89 5.05 7.24 -16.95
CA PRO A 89 6.43 7.71 -16.85
C PRO A 89 6.45 9.24 -16.79
N VAL A 90 7.09 9.76 -15.74
CA VAL A 90 7.42 11.18 -15.65
C VAL A 90 8.36 11.51 -16.84
N PRO A 91 8.08 12.54 -17.66
CA PRO A 91 9.01 12.97 -18.69
C PRO A 91 10.36 13.30 -18.04
N ARG A 92 11.38 12.46 -18.27
CA ARG A 92 12.73 12.73 -17.80
C ARG A 92 13.30 13.88 -18.63
N GLY A 93 13.21 15.10 -18.13
CA GLY A 93 13.85 16.23 -18.79
C GLY A 93 13.35 17.60 -18.37
N ARG A 94 13.70 18.04 -17.16
CA ARG A 94 14.01 19.47 -16.97
C ARG A 94 15.47 19.54 -16.55
N LYS A 95 16.36 19.81 -17.51
CA LYS A 95 17.74 20.18 -17.21
C LYS A 95 17.68 21.44 -16.36
N LEU A 96 18.21 21.39 -15.14
CA LEU A 96 18.56 22.60 -14.41
C LEU A 96 19.71 23.23 -15.19
N THR A 97 19.41 24.32 -15.88
CA THR A 97 20.41 25.19 -16.49
C THR A 97 21.19 25.86 -15.36
N PRO A 98 22.53 26.00 -15.45
CA PRO A 98 23.39 26.50 -14.37
C PRO A 98 22.99 27.89 -13.87
#